data_AF-A0A2T6ICY9-F1
#
_entry.id   AF-A0A2T6ICY9-F1
#
_cell.length_a   1.000
_cell.length_b   1.000
_cell.length_c   1.000
_cell.angle_alpha   90.00
_cell.angle_beta   90.00
_cell.angle_gamma   90.00
#
_symmetry.space_group_name_H-M   'P 1'
#
loop_
_entity.id
_entity.type
_entity.pdbx_description
1 polymer ?
#
loop_
_entity_poly.entity_id
_entity_poly.type
_entity_poly.pdbx_seq_one_letter_code
_entity_poly.pdbx_strand_id
1 'polypeptide(L)'
;MPRGSAMLVGVGGSGKQSLARLAAYIAGHFTFQITVTKTYNDNALFDDLRCLYASAGQKNQATTFLLTDLEIKSEGFLEYFNSLLSTGEVAGLFAKDERD
;
A
#
# COMPACT_ATOMS: atom_id res chain seq x y z
N MET A 1 -4.18 3.99 16.66
CA MET A 1 -2.74 3.64 16.67
C MET A 1 -2.08 4.43 15.55
N PRO A 2 -1.16 5.36 15.84
CA PRO A 2 -0.32 5.93 14.77
C PRO A 2 0.53 4.82 14.14
N ARG A 3 0.55 4.74 12.80
CA ARG A 3 1.38 3.80 12.01
C ARG A 3 1.13 2.30 12.27
N GLY A 4 -0.13 1.88 12.43
CA GLY A 4 -0.47 0.46 12.61
C GLY A 4 -0.41 -0.35 11.31
N SER A 5 0.29 -1.48 11.33
CA SER A 5 0.31 -2.48 10.24
C SER A 5 0.03 -3.87 10.79
N ALA A 6 -0.66 -4.72 10.01
CA ALA A 6 -1.00 -6.07 10.41
C ALA A 6 -0.89 -7.04 9.23
N MET A 7 -0.38 -8.24 9.49
CA MET A 7 -0.35 -9.35 8.53
C MET A 7 -1.44 -10.36 8.91
N LEU A 8 -2.38 -10.59 7.99
CA LEU A 8 -3.49 -11.51 8.21
C LEU A 8 -3.15 -12.90 7.67
N VAL A 9 -2.87 -13.84 8.58
CA VAL A 9 -2.54 -15.23 8.23
C VAL A 9 -3.77 -16.12 8.41
N GLY A 10 -4.06 -16.96 7.42
CA GLY A 10 -5.15 -17.93 7.49
C GLY A 10 -5.43 -18.60 6.15
N VAL A 11 -6.21 -19.67 6.17
CA VAL A 11 -6.54 -20.48 4.99
C VAL A 11 -7.32 -19.69 3.92
N GLY A 12 -7.31 -20.17 2.68
CA GLY A 12 -8.13 -19.60 1.59
C GLY A 12 -9.63 -19.62 1.95
N GLY A 13 -10.39 -18.63 1.48
CA GLY A 13 -11.83 -18.54 1.75
C GLY A 13 -12.24 -18.02 3.13
N SER A 14 -11.30 -17.78 4.05
CA SER A 14 -11.57 -17.25 5.41
C SER A 14 -12.07 -15.80 5.47
N GLY A 15 -12.19 -15.10 4.34
CA GLY A 15 -12.73 -13.74 4.28
C GLY A 15 -11.79 -12.64 4.76
N LYS A 16 -10.48 -12.91 4.95
CA LYS A 16 -9.48 -11.94 5.46
C LYS A 16 -9.55 -10.57 4.76
N GLN A 17 -9.55 -10.57 3.43
CA GLN A 17 -9.59 -9.32 2.65
C GLN A 17 -10.93 -8.60 2.78
N SER A 18 -12.05 -9.34 2.75
CA SER A 18 -13.39 -8.77 2.95
C SER A 18 -13.54 -8.13 4.32
N LEU A 19 -13.04 -8.80 5.37
CA LEU A 19 -13.09 -8.28 6.74
C LEU A 19 -12.16 -7.07 6.93
N ALA A 20 -10.97 -7.08 6.33
CA ALA A 20 -10.06 -5.94 6.35
C ALA A 20 -10.68 -4.71 5.66
N ARG A 21 -11.35 -4.90 4.51
CA ARG A 21 -12.11 -3.84 3.82
C ARG A 21 -13.29 -3.33 4.65
N LEU A 22 -14.04 -4.23 5.29
CA LEU A 22 -15.13 -3.85 6.19
C LEU A 22 -14.62 -3.04 7.38
N ALA A 23 -13.50 -3.45 8.00
CA ALA A 23 -12.88 -2.73 9.09
C ALA A 23 -12.42 -1.33 8.66
N ALA A 24 -11.79 -1.21 7.49
CA ALA A 24 -11.41 0.08 6.91
C ALA A 24 -12.64 0.99 6.68
N TYR A 25 -13.73 0.43 6.15
CA TYR A 25 -14.98 1.16 5.96
C TYR A 25 -15.57 1.66 7.28
N ILE A 26 -15.65 0.81 8.31
CA ILE A 26 -16.15 1.20 9.65
C ILE A 26 -15.27 2.29 10.27
N ALA A 27 -13.95 2.24 10.04
CA ALA A 27 -13.02 3.26 10.49
C ALA A 27 -13.06 4.56 9.66
N GLY A 28 -13.84 4.61 8.57
CA GLY A 28 -13.91 5.76 7.67
C GLY A 28 -12.64 5.95 6.83
N HIS A 29 -11.83 4.91 6.66
CA HIS A 29 -10.59 4.98 5.88
C HIS A 29 -10.86 4.79 4.39
N PHE A 30 -10.18 5.58 3.56
CA PHE A 30 -10.05 5.29 2.14
C PHE A 30 -9.28 3.98 1.97
N THR A 31 -9.85 3.01 1.25
CA THR A 31 -9.18 1.74 1.02
C THR A 31 -8.43 1.79 -0.30
N PHE A 32 -7.11 1.72 -0.23
CA PHE A 32 -6.22 1.64 -1.38
C PHE A 32 -5.77 0.19 -1.58
N GLN A 33 -5.83 -0.32 -2.80
CA GLN A 33 -5.27 -1.63 -3.17
C GLN A 33 -4.79 -1.55 -4.61
N ILE A 34 -3.55 -1.98 -4.87
CA ILE A 34 -2.97 -1.95 -6.21
C ILE A 34 -3.63 -3.02 -7.09
N THR A 35 -3.76 -2.71 -8.38
CA THR A 35 -4.34 -3.64 -9.36
C THR A 35 -3.27 -4.06 -10.36
N VAL A 36 -2.76 -5.26 -10.15
CA VAL A 36 -1.62 -5.74 -10.91
C VAL A 36 -2.06 -6.35 -12.24
N THR A 37 -1.50 -5.85 -13.33
CA THR A 37 -1.70 -6.37 -14.69
C THR A 37 -0.50 -7.22 -15.14
N LYS A 38 -0.58 -7.82 -16.35
CA LYS A 38 0.54 -8.60 -16.91
C LYS A 38 1.79 -7.76 -17.16
N THR A 39 1.63 -6.48 -17.41
CA THR A 39 2.72 -5.54 -17.74
C THR A 39 3.10 -4.67 -16.55
N TYR A 40 2.56 -4.96 -15.36
CA TYR A 40 2.82 -4.19 -14.15
C TYR A 40 4.26 -4.43 -13.68
N ASN A 41 5.00 -3.34 -13.52
CA ASN A 41 6.43 -3.31 -13.19
C ASN A 41 6.70 -2.31 -12.05
N ASP A 42 7.97 -2.12 -11.69
CA ASP A 42 8.38 -1.23 -10.60
C ASP A 42 7.91 0.22 -10.81
N ASN A 43 7.93 0.71 -12.07
CA ASN A 43 7.45 2.05 -12.38
C ASN A 43 5.94 2.20 -12.14
N ALA A 44 5.14 1.21 -12.54
CA ALA A 44 3.70 1.20 -12.26
C ALA A 44 3.41 1.17 -10.76
N LEU A 45 4.21 0.41 -9.99
CA LEU A 45 4.14 0.45 -8.53
C LEU A 45 4.50 1.82 -7.96
N PHE A 46 5.52 2.47 -8.49
CA PHE A 46 5.89 3.81 -8.04
C PHE A 46 4.78 4.82 -8.32
N ASP A 47 4.10 4.73 -9.47
CA ASP A 47 2.95 5.58 -9.78
C ASP A 47 1.79 5.36 -8.79
N ASP A 48 1.47 4.11 -8.47
CA ASP A 48 0.46 3.75 -7.47
C ASP A 48 0.84 4.24 -6.05
N LEU A 49 2.11 4.09 -5.68
CA LEU A 49 2.63 4.61 -4.41
C LEU A 49 2.57 6.13 -4.37
N ARG A 50 2.87 6.86 -5.44
CA ARG A 50 2.68 8.33 -5.46
C ARG A 50 1.23 8.71 -5.20
N CYS A 51 0.28 7.98 -5.78
CA CYS A 51 -1.15 8.19 -5.53
C CYS A 51 -1.54 7.90 -4.07
N LEU A 52 -0.96 6.86 -3.47
CA LEU A 52 -1.12 6.54 -2.05
C LEU A 52 -0.59 7.68 -1.17
N TYR A 53 0.62 8.18 -1.43
CA TYR A 53 1.23 9.28 -0.68
C TYR A 53 0.47 10.60 -0.85
N ALA A 54 -0.03 10.90 -2.04
CA ALA A 54 -0.88 12.08 -2.27
C ALA A 54 -2.20 11.99 -1.48
N SER A 55 -2.80 10.80 -1.40
CA SER A 55 -4.04 10.59 -0.65
C SER A 55 -3.83 10.66 0.86
N ALA A 56 -2.85 9.92 1.38
CA ALA A 56 -2.58 9.83 2.80
C ALA A 56 -1.88 11.07 3.37
N GLY A 57 -0.90 11.61 2.63
CA GLY A 57 -0.09 12.76 3.04
C GLY A 57 -0.73 14.08 2.63
N GLN A 58 -0.77 14.37 1.33
CA GLN A 58 -1.15 15.70 0.83
C GLN A 58 -2.62 16.05 1.12
N LYS A 59 -3.54 15.10 0.91
CA LYS A 59 -4.97 15.28 1.21
C LYS A 59 -5.32 15.03 2.67
N ASN A 60 -4.36 14.56 3.48
CA ASN A 60 -4.56 14.14 4.86
C ASN A 60 -5.76 13.19 5.05
N GLN A 61 -5.97 12.30 4.08
CA GLN A 61 -7.08 11.35 4.09
C GLN A 61 -6.64 10.07 4.80
N ALA A 62 -7.34 9.71 5.89
CA ALA A 62 -7.11 8.45 6.57
C ALA A 62 -7.23 7.29 5.56
N THR A 63 -6.16 6.53 5.38
CA THR A 63 -6.04 5.55 4.30
C THR A 63 -5.59 4.20 4.85
N THR A 64 -6.25 3.12 4.41
CA THR A 64 -5.83 1.73 4.63
C THR A 64 -5.32 1.18 3.30
N PHE A 65 -4.03 0.87 3.25
CA PHE A 65 -3.45 0.13 2.13
C PHE A 65 -3.60 -1.38 2.37
N LEU A 66 -4.25 -2.08 1.45
CA LEU A 66 -4.36 -3.54 1.44
C LEU A 66 -3.45 -4.12 0.36
N LEU A 67 -2.67 -5.12 0.76
CA LEU A 67 -1.77 -5.88 -0.11
C LEU A 67 -2.03 -7.38 0.07
N THR A 68 -2.03 -8.13 -1.03
CA THR A 68 -2.06 -9.60 -1.05
C THR A 68 -0.81 -10.17 -1.73
N ASP A 69 -0.55 -11.46 -1.53
CA ASP A 69 0.51 -12.19 -2.21
C ASP A 69 0.36 -12.18 -3.74
N LEU A 70 -0.87 -12.11 -4.24
CA LEU A 70 -1.17 -12.01 -5.67
C LEU A 70 -0.63 -10.74 -6.34
N GLU A 71 -0.37 -9.69 -5.56
CA GLU A 71 0.10 -8.39 -6.04
C GLU A 71 1.64 -8.26 -6.05
N ILE A 72 2.35 -9.24 -5.51
CA ILE A 72 3.82 -9.24 -5.45
C ILE A 72 4.35 -9.91 -6.72
N LYS A 73 4.80 -9.09 -7.69
CA LYS A 73 5.32 -9.57 -8.99
C LYS A 73 6.81 -9.85 -9.02
N SER A 74 7.57 -9.14 -8.20
CA SER A 74 9.03 -9.26 -8.13
C SER A 74 9.47 -9.16 -6.67
N GLU A 75 10.66 -9.68 -6.36
CA GLU A 75 11.25 -9.54 -5.02
C GLU A 75 11.50 -8.06 -4.66
N GLY A 76 11.77 -7.21 -5.66
CA GLY A 76 11.94 -5.77 -5.45
C GLY A 76 10.72 -5.09 -4.82
N PHE A 77 9.50 -5.59 -5.07
CA PHE A 77 8.30 -5.05 -4.42
C PHE A 77 8.35 -5.19 -2.90
N LEU A 78 8.88 -6.30 -2.40
CA LEU A 78 9.02 -6.55 -0.96
C LEU A 78 9.98 -5.56 -0.33
N GLU A 79 11.07 -5.18 -1.01
CA GLU A 79 12.01 -4.16 -0.53
C GLU A 79 11.34 -2.78 -0.42
N TYR A 80 10.51 -2.42 -1.39
CA TYR A 80 9.75 -1.17 -1.36
C TYR A 80 8.71 -1.16 -0.23
N PHE A 81 7.96 -2.25 -0.04
CA PHE A 81 7.00 -2.35 1.07
C PHE A 81 7.70 -2.36 2.43
N ASN A 82 8.86 -3.01 2.54
CA ASN A 82 9.64 -2.98 3.77
C ASN A 82 10.10 -1.55 4.10
N SER A 83 10.59 -0.81 3.09
CA SER A 83 10.99 0.59 3.26
C SER A 83 9.79 1.46 3.67
N LEU A 84 8.64 1.30 3.00
CA LEU A 84 7.39 1.97 3.35
C LEU A 84 6.95 1.73 4.80
N LEU A 85 7.01 0.48 5.27
CA LEU A 85 6.61 0.11 6.63
C LEU A 85 7.61 0.60 7.69
N SER A 86 8.91 0.54 7.37
CA SER A 86 9.99 0.83 8.32
C SER A 86 10.23 2.32 8.48
N THR A 87 10.40 3.05 7.37
CA THR A 87 10.74 4.47 7.38
C THR A 87 9.54 5.33 6.98
N GLY A 88 8.65 4.81 6.14
CA GLY A 88 7.65 5.62 5.46
C GLY A 88 8.17 6.28 4.19
N GLU A 89 9.37 5.89 3.72
CA GLU A 89 10.00 6.43 2.52
C GLU A 89 10.45 5.30 1.60
N VAL A 90 10.22 5.47 0.30
CA VAL A 90 10.72 4.57 -0.74
C VAL A 90 11.76 5.29 -1.58
N ALA A 91 12.95 4.71 -1.71
CA ALA A 91 14.04 5.28 -2.49
C ALA A 91 13.64 5.41 -3.97
N GLY A 92 13.92 6.56 -4.58
CA GLY A 92 13.58 6.82 -5.99
C GLY A 92 12.11 7.11 -6.27
N LEU A 93 11.23 7.11 -5.26
CA LEU A 93 9.79 7.38 -5.46
C LEU A 93 9.54 8.84 -5.92
N PHE A 94 10.15 9.79 -5.22
CA PHE A 94 10.11 11.22 -5.53
C PHE A 94 11.51 11.74 -5.82
N ALA A 95 11.62 12.61 -6.82
CA ALA A 95 12.84 13.37 -7.07
C ALA A 95 13.15 14.29 -5.88
N LYS A 96 14.42 14.71 -5.71
CA LYS A 96 14.82 15.49 -4.52
C LYS A 96 14.06 16.82 -4.39
N ASP A 97 13.74 17.42 -5.52
CA ASP A 97 12.99 18.66 -5.68
C ASP A 97 11.47 18.52 -5.48
N GLU A 98 10.93 17.30 -5.51
CA GLU A 98 9.50 17.02 -5.25
C GLU A 98 9.21 16.68 -3.79
N ARG A 99 10.25 16.60 -2.94
CA ARG A 99 10.13 16.23 -1.51
C ARG A 99 9.95 17.42 -0.57
N ASP A 100 10.25 18.63 -1.05
CA ASP A 100 10.14 19.91 -0.33
C ASP A 100 8.83 20.63 -0.67
#